data_AF-A0A816KUM2-F1
#
_entry.id   AF-A0A816KUM2-F1
#
_cell.length_a   1.000
_cell.length_b   1.000
_cell.length_c   1.000
_cell.angle_alpha   90.00
_cell.angle_beta   90.00
_cell.angle_gamma   90.00
#
_symmetry.space_group_name_H-M   'P 1'
#
loop_
_entity.id
_entity.type
_entity.pdbx_description
1 polymer ?
#
loop_
_entity_poly.entity_id
_entity_poly.type
_entity_poly.pdbx_seq_one_letter_code
_entity_poly.pdbx_strand_id
1 'polypeptide(L)'
;MGKEKFHINIVVIGHVDSGKSTTTGHLIYKLGGIDKRVIERFEKEAAEMNKRSFKYAWVLDKLKAERLTTEVKSVEMHHESLVEALPGDNVGFNVKNVAVKDLKRGYVASNSKDDPAKGAANFTSQVIIMNHPGQIGNGYAPVLDCHTSHIAVKFSEILTKIDRRSGKEIEKEPKFLKNGDAGMVKMTPTKPMVVETFSEYPPLGRFAVRDMRQTVAVGVIKSVDKKDPTGAKVTKAAVKKGAK
;
A
#
# COMPACT_ATOMS: atom_id res chain seq x y z
N MET A 1 -29.45 -1.93 27.99
CA MET A 1 -29.95 -1.25 26.78
C MET A 1 -28.79 -0.45 26.19
N GLY A 2 -28.13 -0.96 25.14
CA GLY A 2 -27.02 -0.24 24.50
C GLY A 2 -27.58 0.96 23.73
N LYS A 3 -27.13 2.17 24.07
CA LYS A 3 -27.54 3.39 23.35
C LYS A 3 -27.27 3.21 21.85
N GLU A 4 -28.29 3.44 21.02
CA GLU A 4 -28.12 3.52 19.57
C GLU A 4 -27.03 4.55 19.25
N LYS A 5 -26.01 4.12 18.51
CA LYS A 5 -24.93 5.01 18.09
C LYS A 5 -25.38 5.72 16.82
N PHE A 6 -25.66 7.01 16.92
CA PHE A 6 -25.95 7.85 15.77
C PHE A 6 -24.69 7.98 14.90
N HIS A 7 -24.78 7.55 13.64
CA HIS A 7 -23.67 7.63 12.70
C HIS A 7 -23.61 9.02 12.08
N ILE A 8 -22.50 9.73 12.26
CA ILE A 8 -22.28 11.08 11.73
C ILE A 8 -21.10 11.04 10.77
N ASN A 9 -21.30 11.50 9.54
CA ASN A 9 -20.24 11.71 8.56
C ASN A 9 -19.83 13.19 8.55
N ILE A 10 -18.54 13.48 8.75
CA ILE A 10 -18.02 14.85 8.73
C ILE A 10 -17.01 14.97 7.58
N VAL A 11 -17.20 15.95 6.70
CA VAL A 11 -16.29 16.26 5.59
C VAL A 11 -15.68 17.65 5.84
N VAL A 12 -14.36 17.74 5.82
CA VAL A 12 -13.62 19.01 6.01
C VAL A 12 -12.95 19.40 4.69
N ILE A 13 -13.37 20.51 4.10
CA ILE A 13 -12.92 21.01 2.79
C ILE A 13 -12.24 22.37 2.95
N GLY A 14 -11.20 22.65 2.16
CA GLY A 14 -10.45 23.92 2.19
C GLY A 14 -9.14 23.83 1.40
N HIS A 15 -8.48 24.97 1.21
CA HIS A 15 -7.22 25.09 0.45
C HIS A 15 -6.06 24.30 1.11
N VAL A 16 -5.02 23.97 0.34
CA VAL A 16 -3.82 23.30 0.86
C VAL A 16 -3.23 24.14 2.00
N ASP A 17 -2.74 23.48 3.06
CA ASP A 17 -2.19 24.13 4.27
C ASP A 17 -3.14 24.99 5.13
N SER A 18 -4.46 25.01 4.85
CA SER A 18 -5.44 25.70 5.71
C SER A 18 -5.72 25.01 7.07
N GLY A 19 -4.83 24.14 7.56
CA GLY A 19 -4.97 23.51 8.87
C GLY A 19 -6.07 22.45 8.98
N LYS A 20 -6.56 21.90 7.85
CA LYS A 20 -7.62 20.88 7.82
C LYS A 20 -7.25 19.64 8.65
N SER A 21 -6.06 19.09 8.43
CA SER A 21 -5.58 17.90 9.14
C SER A 21 -5.42 18.14 10.64
N THR A 22 -4.92 19.33 11.01
CA THR A 22 -4.79 19.77 12.40
C THR A 22 -6.16 19.87 13.08
N THR A 23 -7.15 20.46 12.42
CA THR A 23 -8.51 20.61 12.95
C THR A 23 -9.18 19.27 13.14
N THR A 24 -9.11 18.39 12.13
CA THR A 24 -9.70 17.05 12.21
C THR A 24 -9.01 16.19 13.27
N GLY A 25 -7.68 16.20 13.35
CA GLY A 25 -6.95 15.45 14.38
C GLY A 25 -7.23 15.94 15.81
N HIS A 26 -7.40 17.26 15.98
CA HIS A 26 -7.79 17.85 17.25
C HIS A 26 -9.23 17.47 17.64
N LEU A 27 -10.15 17.44 16.67
CA LEU A 27 -11.52 16.97 16.88
C LEU A 27 -11.54 15.51 17.36
N ILE A 28 -10.81 14.61 16.69
CA ILE A 28 -10.73 13.19 17.09
C ILE A 28 -10.17 13.06 18.52
N TYR A 29 -9.17 13.87 18.88
CA TYR A 29 -8.63 13.89 20.24
C TYR A 29 -9.67 14.34 21.26
N LYS A 30 -10.38 15.45 21.02
CA LYS A 30 -11.42 15.96 21.95
C LYS A 30 -12.59 14.99 22.12
N LEU A 31 -12.93 14.27 21.05
CA LEU A 31 -13.96 13.23 21.08
C LEU A 31 -13.50 11.92 21.75
N GLY A 32 -12.28 11.88 22.30
CA GLY A 32 -11.74 10.71 22.99
C GLY A 32 -11.35 9.57 22.05
N GLY A 33 -11.27 9.82 20.74
CA GLY A 33 -10.84 8.81 19.76
C GLY A 33 -9.34 8.47 19.84
N ILE A 34 -8.55 9.26 20.59
CA ILE A 34 -7.11 9.09 20.76
C ILE A 34 -6.74 9.30 22.23
N ASP A 35 -5.91 8.40 22.75
CA ASP A 35 -5.37 8.46 24.10
C ASP A 35 -4.43 9.67 24.27
N LYS A 36 -4.54 10.38 25.41
CA LYS A 36 -3.72 11.54 25.78
C LYS A 36 -2.21 11.27 25.66
N ARG A 37 -1.77 10.06 26.00
CA ARG A 37 -0.35 9.66 25.94
C ARG A 37 0.20 9.69 24.51
N VAL A 38 -0.66 9.41 23.52
CA VAL A 38 -0.27 9.42 22.10
C VAL A 38 -0.04 10.86 21.61
N ILE A 39 -0.90 11.80 22.04
CA ILE A 39 -0.76 13.22 21.73
C ILE A 39 0.48 13.81 22.40
N GLU A 40 0.75 13.47 23.66
CA GLU A 40 1.95 13.93 24.38
C GLU A 40 3.24 13.48 23.69
N ARG A 41 3.27 12.26 23.14
CA ARG A 41 4.40 11.80 22.34
C ARG A 41 4.55 12.61 21.05
N PHE A 42 3.46 12.80 20.31
CA PHE A 42 3.50 13.61 19.08
C PHE A 42 3.85 15.07 19.35
N GLU A 43 3.49 15.59 20.52
CA GLU A 43 3.88 16.93 20.95
C GLU A 43 5.38 17.04 21.17
N LYS A 44 6.02 16.04 21.78
CA LYS A 44 7.48 16.00 21.95
C LYS A 44 8.20 15.92 20.60
N GLU A 45 7.80 14.96 19.75
CA GLU A 45 8.37 14.79 18.41
C GLU A 45 8.17 16.06 17.53
N ALA A 46 6.99 16.70 17.62
CA ALA A 46 6.72 17.92 16.86
C ALA A 46 7.45 19.15 17.43
N ALA A 47 7.74 19.18 18.73
CA ALA A 47 8.52 20.23 19.36
C ALA A 47 10.00 20.16 18.96
N GLU A 48 10.57 18.95 18.84
CA GLU A 48 11.92 18.72 18.31
C GLU A 48 12.07 19.22 16.87
N MET A 49 11.00 19.18 16.09
CA MET A 49 10.95 19.67 14.70
C MET A 49 10.54 21.15 14.57
N ASN A 50 10.45 21.91 15.67
CA ASN A 50 9.95 23.30 15.70
C ASN A 50 8.54 23.48 15.07
N LYS A 51 7.72 22.43 15.07
CA LYS A 51 6.38 22.39 14.45
C LYS A 51 5.31 21.95 15.44
N ARG A 52 5.26 22.55 16.64
CA ARG A 52 4.37 22.14 17.75
C ARG A 52 2.89 21.94 17.37
N SER A 53 2.37 22.72 16.42
CA SER A 53 0.98 22.61 15.92
C SER A 53 0.71 21.34 15.09
N PHE A 54 1.75 20.66 14.59
CA PHE A 54 1.63 19.46 13.75
C PHE A 54 1.28 18.21 14.56
N LYS A 55 1.35 18.26 15.89
CA LYS A 55 0.97 17.12 16.77
C LYS A 55 -0.42 16.55 16.47
N TYR A 56 -1.36 17.42 16.07
CA TYR A 56 -2.70 17.00 15.66
C TYR A 56 -2.80 16.63 14.19
N ALA A 57 -1.98 17.17 13.30
CA ALA A 57 -1.98 16.76 11.89
C ALA A 57 -1.47 15.30 11.77
N TRP A 58 -0.43 14.96 12.53
CA TRP A 58 0.17 13.63 12.56
C TRP A 58 -0.73 12.54 13.13
N VAL A 59 -1.78 12.91 13.84
CA VAL A 59 -2.85 11.98 14.18
C VAL A 59 -3.37 11.32 12.92
N LEU A 60 -3.66 12.08 11.86
CA LEU A 60 -4.18 11.51 10.62
C LEU A 60 -3.11 10.76 9.84
N ASP A 61 -1.87 11.23 9.88
CA ASP A 61 -0.75 10.60 9.17
C ASP A 61 -0.36 9.26 9.81
N LYS A 62 -0.34 9.17 11.14
CA LYS A 62 -0.01 7.95 11.90
C LYS A 62 -1.22 7.03 12.11
N LEU A 63 -2.44 7.49 11.84
CA LEU A 63 -3.64 6.65 11.77
C LEU A 63 -3.79 5.94 10.41
N LYS A 64 -3.08 6.38 9.36
CA LYS A 64 -3.05 5.66 8.08
C LYS A 64 -2.26 4.36 8.25
N ALA A 65 -3.01 3.30 8.54
CA ALA A 65 -2.94 1.88 8.18
C ALA A 65 -1.73 1.26 7.42
N GLU A 66 -0.57 1.88 7.32
CA GLU A 66 0.48 1.37 6.42
C GLU A 66 1.37 0.31 7.06
N ARG A 67 1.45 0.13 8.38
CA ARG A 67 2.32 -0.91 9.01
C ARG A 67 1.79 -1.39 10.35
N LEU A 68 1.11 -2.54 10.36
CA LEU A 68 0.66 -3.26 11.55
C LEU A 68 1.62 -4.41 11.82
N THR A 69 2.25 -4.45 13.01
CA THR A 69 3.06 -5.59 13.44
C THR A 69 2.38 -6.31 14.59
N THR A 70 2.13 -7.61 14.41
CA THR A 70 1.43 -8.44 15.39
C THR A 70 1.99 -9.85 15.47
N GLU A 71 1.59 -10.57 16.51
CA GLU A 71 1.92 -11.95 16.76
C GLU A 71 0.81 -12.86 16.20
N VAL A 72 1.21 -13.87 15.44
CA VAL A 72 0.36 -14.99 14.99
C VAL A 72 0.16 -15.96 16.16
N LYS A 73 -1.09 -16.31 16.45
CA LYS A 73 -1.47 -17.27 17.51
C LYS A 73 -1.57 -18.70 17.01
N SER A 74 -2.24 -18.89 15.88
CA SER A 74 -2.52 -20.19 15.28
C SER A 74 -2.60 -20.03 13.78
N VAL A 75 -2.33 -21.12 13.07
CA VAL A 75 -2.48 -21.25 11.63
C VAL A 75 -3.39 -22.45 11.39
N GLU A 76 -4.35 -22.30 10.48
CA GLU A 76 -5.37 -23.31 10.20
C GLU A 76 -5.57 -23.44 8.69
N MET A 77 -5.78 -24.67 8.22
CA MET A 77 -6.12 -24.98 6.83
C MET A 77 -7.25 -26.00 6.83
N HIS A 78 -8.35 -25.73 6.11
CA HIS A 78 -9.51 -26.64 6.05
C HIS A 78 -10.04 -27.13 7.41
N HIS A 79 -10.08 -26.25 8.42
CA HIS A 79 -10.49 -26.53 9.80
C HIS A 79 -9.53 -27.39 10.64
N GLU A 80 -8.32 -27.64 10.15
CA GLU A 80 -7.28 -28.32 10.91
C GLU A 80 -6.17 -27.33 11.31
N SER A 81 -5.69 -27.45 12.55
CA SER A 81 -4.58 -26.63 13.03
C SER A 81 -3.25 -27.13 12.45
N LEU A 82 -2.45 -26.20 11.96
CA LEU A 82 -1.12 -26.48 11.42
C LEU A 82 -0.04 -25.93 12.36
N VAL A 83 1.08 -26.65 12.45
CA VAL A 83 2.28 -26.18 13.16
C VAL A 83 3.00 -25.10 12.35
N GLU A 84 3.06 -25.28 11.03
CA GLU A 84 3.64 -24.37 10.08
C GLU A 84 2.86 -24.41 8.76
N ALA A 85 2.96 -23.33 7.97
CA ALA A 85 2.41 -23.26 6.62
C ALA A 85 3.54 -23.12 5.62
N LEU A 86 3.44 -23.86 4.53
CA LEU A 86 4.44 -23.89 3.46
C LEU A 86 3.97 -23.07 2.24
N PRO A 87 4.91 -22.67 1.35
CA PRO A 87 4.53 -22.00 0.12
C PRO A 87 3.56 -22.83 -0.73
N GLY A 88 2.37 -22.28 -0.99
CA GLY A 88 1.31 -22.96 -1.74
C GLY A 88 0.05 -23.22 -0.92
N ASP A 89 0.17 -23.23 0.41
CA ASP A 89 -0.96 -23.49 1.30
C ASP A 89 -1.92 -22.29 1.37
N ASN A 90 -3.22 -22.56 1.30
CA ASN A 90 -4.24 -21.55 1.52
C ASN A 90 -4.71 -21.61 2.97
N VAL A 91 -4.06 -20.80 3.81
CA VAL A 91 -4.26 -20.84 5.27
C VAL A 91 -5.00 -19.62 5.80
N GLY A 92 -5.79 -19.84 6.84
CA GLY A 92 -6.21 -18.79 7.77
C GLY A 92 -5.22 -18.73 8.93
N PHE A 93 -4.89 -17.54 9.44
CA PHE A 93 -4.08 -17.42 10.64
C PHE A 93 -4.65 -16.36 11.58
N ASN A 94 -4.61 -16.65 12.87
CA ASN A 94 -5.16 -15.79 13.91
C ASN A 94 -4.10 -14.82 14.43
N VAL A 95 -4.42 -13.54 14.52
CA VAL A 95 -3.49 -12.49 14.98
C VAL A 95 -4.01 -11.74 16.21
N LYS A 96 -3.11 -11.37 17.12
CA LYS A 96 -3.49 -10.63 18.34
C LYS A 96 -3.73 -9.14 18.06
N ASN A 97 -4.70 -8.54 18.74
CA ASN A 97 -4.85 -7.07 18.84
C ASN A 97 -4.93 -6.32 17.49
N VAL A 98 -5.41 -6.98 16.44
CA VAL A 98 -5.70 -6.37 15.14
C VAL A 98 -7.19 -6.54 14.87
N ALA A 99 -7.89 -5.44 14.62
CA ALA A 99 -9.31 -5.50 14.31
C ALA A 99 -9.52 -5.80 12.82
N VAL A 100 -10.59 -6.53 12.48
CA VAL A 100 -10.93 -6.87 11.08
C VAL A 100 -11.03 -5.63 10.19
N LYS A 101 -11.55 -4.51 10.73
CA LYS A 101 -11.66 -3.23 10.02
C LYS A 101 -10.31 -2.60 9.61
N ASP A 102 -9.24 -2.99 10.29
CA ASP A 102 -7.88 -2.47 10.04
C ASP A 102 -7.16 -3.31 8.96
N LEU A 103 -7.74 -4.43 8.54
CA LEU A 103 -7.23 -5.31 7.49
C LEU A 103 -8.10 -5.21 6.24
N LYS A 104 -7.46 -5.25 5.08
CA LYS A 104 -8.13 -5.22 3.78
C LYS A 104 -7.49 -6.21 2.84
N ARG A 105 -8.29 -6.74 1.91
CA ARG A 105 -7.78 -7.52 0.79
C ARG A 105 -6.76 -6.69 0.01
N GLY A 106 -5.65 -7.32 -0.39
CA GLY A 106 -4.50 -6.65 -0.99
C GLY A 106 -3.39 -6.29 0.00
N TYR A 107 -3.60 -6.45 1.31
CA TYR A 107 -2.50 -6.34 2.26
C TYR A 107 -1.59 -7.57 2.18
N VAL A 108 -0.29 -7.34 2.40
CA VAL A 108 0.74 -8.37 2.37
C VAL A 108 1.25 -8.56 3.80
N ALA A 109 1.19 -9.78 4.30
CA ALA A 109 1.80 -10.15 5.57
C ALA A 109 3.24 -10.63 5.31
N SER A 110 4.17 -10.20 6.14
CA SER A 110 5.58 -10.58 6.06
C SER A 110 6.16 -10.76 7.47
N ASN A 111 7.32 -11.40 7.55
CA ASN A 111 8.08 -11.41 8.80
C ASN A 111 8.55 -9.99 9.12
N SER A 112 8.44 -9.56 10.38
CA SER A 112 8.89 -8.23 10.79
C SER A 112 10.40 -8.15 11.01
N LYS A 113 11.07 -9.29 11.20
CA LYS A 113 12.50 -9.39 11.48
C LYS A 113 13.35 -9.70 10.24
N ASP A 114 12.72 -10.19 9.19
CA ASP A 114 13.36 -10.66 7.97
C ASP A 114 12.59 -10.14 6.76
N ASP A 115 13.24 -9.28 5.96
CA ASP A 115 12.69 -8.44 4.89
C ASP A 115 11.20 -8.06 5.02
N PRO A 116 10.85 -7.10 5.90
CA PRO A 116 9.46 -6.69 6.06
C PRO A 116 8.93 -6.00 4.81
N ALA A 117 7.74 -6.40 4.38
CA ALA A 117 7.01 -5.80 3.27
C ALA A 117 6.79 -4.29 3.50
N LYS A 118 7.05 -3.50 2.44
CA LYS A 118 6.90 -2.04 2.48
C LYS A 118 6.02 -1.58 1.32
N GLY A 119 5.26 -0.52 1.55
CA GLY A 119 4.47 0.10 0.48
C GLY A 119 5.38 0.68 -0.60
N ALA A 120 4.99 0.52 -1.86
CA ALA A 120 5.68 1.13 -2.99
C ALA A 120 5.29 2.62 -3.12
N ALA A 121 6.29 3.50 -3.25
CA ALA A 121 6.11 4.89 -3.64
C ALA A 121 5.85 4.97 -5.15
N ASN A 122 6.69 4.28 -5.91
CA ASN A 122 6.57 4.06 -7.33
C ASN A 122 7.31 2.77 -7.70
N PHE A 123 7.06 2.24 -8.90
CA PHE A 123 7.74 1.04 -9.37
C PHE A 123 7.85 1.07 -10.89
N THR A 124 8.94 0.51 -11.42
CA THR A 124 9.19 0.42 -12.85
C THR A 124 8.93 -1.00 -13.31
N SER A 125 8.12 -1.13 -14.36
CA SER A 125 7.67 -2.42 -14.87
C SER A 125 7.87 -2.52 -16.36
N GLN A 126 8.20 -3.73 -16.81
CA GLN A 126 8.06 -4.11 -18.20
C GLN A 126 6.60 -4.45 -18.46
N VAL A 127 5.97 -3.77 -19.41
CA VAL A 127 4.55 -3.92 -19.75
C VAL A 127 4.42 -4.32 -21.20
N ILE A 128 3.49 -5.22 -21.50
CA ILE A 128 3.11 -5.62 -22.86
C ILE A 128 1.65 -5.26 -23.05
N ILE A 129 1.36 -4.36 -23.99
CA ILE A 129 0.00 -3.91 -24.29
C ILE A 129 -0.70 -4.96 -25.15
N MET A 130 -1.91 -5.33 -24.76
CA MET A 130 -2.74 -6.29 -25.49
C MET A 130 -4.21 -5.87 -25.45
N ASN A 131 -4.92 -5.99 -26.57
CA ASN A 131 -6.38 -5.76 -26.63
C ASN A 131 -6.84 -4.35 -26.21
N HIS A 132 -5.97 -3.33 -26.27
CA HIS A 132 -6.37 -1.94 -26.05
C HIS A 132 -6.81 -1.30 -27.39
N PRO A 133 -8.00 -0.66 -27.48
CA PRO A 133 -8.53 -0.14 -28.75
C PRO A 133 -7.85 1.15 -29.21
N GLY A 134 -7.18 1.87 -28.30
CA GLY A 134 -6.49 3.13 -28.58
C GLY A 134 -5.01 3.08 -28.23
N GLN A 135 -4.47 4.24 -27.85
CA GLN A 135 -3.08 4.42 -27.43
C GLN A 135 -3.01 4.69 -25.93
N ILE A 136 -1.96 4.19 -25.26
CA ILE A 136 -1.69 4.41 -23.84
C ILE A 136 -0.53 5.39 -23.71
N GLY A 137 -0.77 6.55 -23.12
CA GLY A 137 0.24 7.58 -22.90
C GLY A 137 0.49 7.86 -21.42
N ASN A 138 1.41 8.79 -21.16
CA ASN A 138 1.67 9.29 -19.81
C ASN A 138 0.39 9.88 -19.20
N GLY A 139 0.15 9.56 -17.92
CA GLY A 139 -1.05 9.95 -17.19
C GLY A 139 -2.21 8.97 -17.26
N TYR A 140 -2.14 7.93 -18.11
CA TYR A 140 -3.13 6.85 -18.13
C TYR A 140 -3.25 6.18 -16.75
N ALA A 141 -4.47 5.98 -16.26
CA ALA A 141 -4.73 5.55 -14.88
C ALA A 141 -5.67 4.32 -14.80
N PRO A 142 -5.24 3.15 -15.30
CA PRO A 142 -6.02 1.91 -15.25
C PRO A 142 -5.99 1.29 -13.85
N VAL A 143 -6.71 0.18 -13.70
CA VAL A 143 -6.65 -0.66 -12.49
C VAL A 143 -5.63 -1.78 -12.68
N LEU A 144 -4.76 -1.98 -11.69
CA LEU A 144 -3.84 -3.11 -11.64
C LEU A 144 -4.37 -4.18 -10.70
N ASP A 145 -4.44 -5.40 -11.23
CA ASP A 145 -4.54 -6.63 -10.46
C ASP A 145 -3.12 -7.18 -10.26
N CYS A 146 -2.62 -7.08 -9.04
CA CYS A 146 -1.37 -7.71 -8.64
C CYS A 146 -1.68 -8.54 -7.40
N HIS A 147 -1.29 -9.81 -7.38
CA HIS A 147 -1.64 -10.77 -6.33
C HIS A 147 -3.16 -10.73 -5.98
N THR A 148 -3.50 -10.23 -4.80
CA THR A 148 -4.87 -10.00 -4.31
C THR A 148 -5.26 -8.53 -4.27
N SER A 149 -4.33 -7.61 -4.58
CA SER A 149 -4.56 -6.17 -4.70
C SER A 149 -5.28 -5.83 -6.00
N HIS A 150 -6.24 -4.91 -5.89
CA HIS A 150 -6.99 -4.33 -7.00
C HIS A 150 -7.01 -2.81 -6.83
N ILE A 151 -6.03 -2.12 -7.43
CA ILE A 151 -5.75 -0.70 -7.15
C ILE A 151 -5.52 0.06 -8.46
N ALA A 152 -6.09 1.26 -8.57
CA ALA A 152 -5.81 2.15 -9.69
C ALA A 152 -4.36 2.67 -9.62
N VAL A 153 -3.64 2.65 -10.73
CA VAL A 153 -2.24 3.03 -10.81
C VAL A 153 -2.04 3.95 -12.00
N LYS A 154 -1.34 5.07 -11.77
CA LYS A 154 -0.99 6.02 -12.82
C LYS A 154 0.26 5.57 -13.54
N PHE A 155 0.22 5.54 -14.87
CA PHE A 155 1.36 5.42 -15.76
C PHE A 155 2.04 6.79 -15.75
N SER A 156 2.97 6.99 -14.82
CA SER A 156 3.60 8.29 -14.61
C SER A 156 4.47 8.67 -15.80
N GLU A 157 5.27 7.72 -16.28
CA GLU A 157 6.21 7.94 -17.36
C GLU A 157 6.50 6.64 -18.11
N ILE A 158 6.42 6.69 -19.44
CA ILE A 158 6.89 5.61 -20.32
C ILE A 158 8.35 5.89 -20.64
N LEU A 159 9.25 5.11 -20.04
CA LEU A 159 10.69 5.33 -20.10
C LEU A 159 11.27 4.90 -21.46
N THR A 160 10.93 3.68 -21.89
CA THR A 160 11.44 3.13 -23.15
C THR A 160 10.43 2.20 -23.78
N LYS A 161 10.41 2.17 -25.11
CA LYS A 161 9.80 1.09 -25.90
C LYS A 161 10.85 -0.01 -26.08
N ILE A 162 10.44 -1.25 -25.87
CA ILE A 162 11.33 -2.41 -25.98
C ILE A 162 10.75 -3.44 -26.94
N ASP A 163 11.63 -4.25 -27.53
CA ASP A 163 11.21 -5.44 -28.25
C ASP A 163 10.69 -6.49 -27.27
N ARG A 164 9.51 -7.04 -27.56
CA ARG A 164 8.81 -7.98 -26.67
C ARG A 164 9.60 -9.27 -26.42
N ARG A 165 10.41 -9.73 -27.38
CA ARG A 165 11.12 -11.02 -27.31
C ARG A 165 12.53 -10.85 -26.73
N SER A 166 13.28 -9.90 -27.27
CA SER A 166 14.69 -9.68 -26.93
C SER A 166 14.90 -8.70 -25.78
N GLY A 167 13.89 -7.88 -25.43
CA GLY A 167 14.00 -6.85 -24.40
C GLY A 167 14.89 -5.67 -24.77
N LYS A 168 15.39 -5.61 -26.02
CA LYS A 168 16.23 -4.52 -26.49
C LYS A 168 15.41 -3.24 -26.64
N GLU A 169 16.02 -2.12 -26.25
CA GLU A 169 15.42 -0.79 -26.44
C GLU A 169 15.27 -0.50 -27.94
N ILE A 170 14.07 -0.07 -28.33
CA ILE A 170 13.75 0.37 -29.69
C ILE A 170 13.70 1.89 -29.74
N GLU A 171 13.05 2.51 -28.75
CA GLU A 171 12.80 3.95 -28.70
C GLU A 171 12.85 4.43 -27.24
N LYS A 172 13.53 5.56 -27.00
CA LYS A 172 13.56 6.20 -25.68
C LYS A 172 12.42 7.22 -25.58
N GLU A 173 11.76 7.24 -24.42
CA GLU A 173 10.68 8.18 -24.07
C GLU A 173 9.57 8.27 -25.14
N PRO A 174 8.96 7.14 -25.55
CA PRO A 174 7.89 7.17 -26.54
C PRO A 174 6.67 7.92 -26.00
N LYS A 175 5.99 8.68 -26.86
CA LYS A 175 4.78 9.45 -26.46
C LYS A 175 3.61 8.55 -26.04
N PHE A 176 3.51 7.36 -26.64
CA PHE A 176 2.46 6.39 -26.36
C PHE A 176 2.89 4.97 -26.73
N LEU A 177 2.22 3.98 -26.13
CA LEU A 177 2.28 2.57 -26.49
C LEU A 177 0.94 2.15 -27.12
N LYS A 178 0.99 1.31 -28.16
CA LYS A 178 -0.21 0.73 -28.81
C LYS A 178 -0.26 -0.78 -28.64
N ASN A 179 -1.36 -1.39 -29.06
CA ASN A 179 -1.55 -2.84 -29.01
C ASN A 179 -0.36 -3.59 -29.66
N GLY A 180 0.21 -4.56 -28.95
CA GLY A 180 1.37 -5.34 -29.37
C GLY A 180 2.73 -4.76 -28.93
N ASP A 181 2.80 -3.48 -28.55
CA ASP A 181 4.03 -2.87 -28.07
C ASP A 181 4.38 -3.37 -26.66
N ALA A 182 5.68 -3.39 -26.38
CA ALA A 182 6.21 -3.56 -25.03
C ALA A 182 7.01 -2.30 -24.64
N GLY A 183 7.00 -1.96 -23.35
CA GLY A 183 7.74 -0.82 -22.84
C GLY A 183 8.04 -0.91 -21.36
N MET A 184 9.05 -0.16 -20.94
CA MET A 184 9.37 0.09 -19.53
C MET A 184 8.56 1.30 -19.06
N VAL A 185 7.72 1.10 -18.06
CA VAL A 185 6.81 2.12 -17.56
C VAL A 185 7.03 2.31 -16.07
N LYS A 186 7.25 3.56 -15.66
CA LYS A 186 7.23 3.97 -14.26
C LYS A 186 5.80 4.24 -13.84
N MET A 187 5.39 3.57 -12.77
CA MET A 187 4.03 3.56 -12.28
C MET A 187 3.93 4.08 -10.85
N THR A 188 2.85 4.78 -10.54
CA THR A 188 2.57 5.33 -9.20
C THR A 188 1.20 4.90 -8.73
N PRO A 189 1.09 4.10 -7.65
CA PRO A 189 -0.20 3.64 -7.16
C PRO A 189 -0.99 4.79 -6.51
N THR A 190 -2.30 4.85 -6.77
CA THR A 190 -3.18 5.90 -6.22
C THR A 190 -3.54 5.68 -4.76
N LYS A 191 -3.43 4.43 -4.28
CA LYS A 191 -3.64 4.01 -2.89
C LYS A 191 -2.42 3.23 -2.41
N PRO A 192 -2.20 3.13 -1.09
CA PRO A 192 -1.13 2.31 -0.54
C PRO A 192 -1.19 0.88 -1.10
N MET A 193 -0.08 0.44 -1.69
CA MET A 193 0.05 -0.86 -2.34
C MET A 193 1.44 -1.41 -2.01
N VAL A 194 1.52 -2.70 -1.73
CA VAL A 194 2.79 -3.43 -1.61
C VAL A 194 2.97 -4.23 -2.88
N VAL A 195 4.13 -4.10 -3.50
CA VAL A 195 4.57 -4.89 -4.64
C VAL A 195 6.06 -5.13 -4.51
N GLU A 196 6.55 -6.18 -5.14
CA GLU A 196 7.95 -6.56 -5.09
C GLU A 196 8.48 -6.84 -6.50
N THR A 197 9.80 -6.92 -6.64
CA THR A 197 10.41 -7.25 -7.93
C THR A 197 10.06 -8.68 -8.33
N PHE A 198 9.85 -8.90 -9.64
CA PHE A 198 9.53 -10.23 -10.16
C PHE A 198 10.65 -11.25 -9.92
N SER A 199 11.90 -10.81 -9.91
CA SER A 199 13.07 -11.65 -9.66
C SER A 199 13.14 -12.18 -8.23
N GLU A 200 12.73 -11.38 -7.25
CA GLU A 200 12.81 -11.76 -5.83
C GLU A 200 11.53 -12.46 -5.38
N TYR A 201 10.37 -11.87 -5.70
CA TYR A 201 9.06 -12.39 -5.29
C TYR A 201 8.11 -12.48 -6.50
N PRO A 202 8.24 -13.53 -7.34
CA PRO A 202 7.44 -13.72 -8.55
C PRO A 202 5.91 -13.51 -8.38
N PRO A 203 5.26 -14.00 -7.30
CA PRO A 203 3.81 -13.80 -7.10
C PRO A 203 3.39 -12.35 -6.83
N LEU A 204 4.30 -11.51 -6.35
CA LEU A 204 4.07 -10.09 -6.04
C LEU A 204 4.60 -9.15 -7.13
N GLY A 205 5.33 -9.69 -8.11
CA GLY A 205 5.91 -8.93 -9.22
C GLY A 205 5.19 -9.08 -10.55
N ARG A 206 4.17 -9.94 -10.66
CA ARG A 206 3.32 -10.06 -11.87
C ARG A 206 2.00 -9.34 -11.67
N PHE A 207 1.56 -8.62 -12.69
CA PHE A 207 0.26 -7.94 -12.65
C PHE A 207 -0.43 -7.93 -14.01
N ALA A 208 -1.75 -7.81 -13.96
CA ALA A 208 -2.59 -7.51 -15.11
C ALA A 208 -3.09 -6.07 -15.00
N VAL A 209 -3.10 -5.37 -16.12
CA VAL A 209 -3.66 -4.03 -16.25
C VAL A 209 -5.06 -4.18 -16.84
N ARG A 210 -6.05 -3.64 -16.14
CA ARG A 210 -7.45 -3.68 -16.55
C ARG A 210 -8.00 -2.29 -16.79
N ASP A 211 -8.77 -2.19 -17.87
CA ASP A 211 -9.58 -1.03 -18.19
C ASP A 211 -10.91 -1.50 -18.78
N MET A 212 -12.00 -0.85 -18.40
CA MET A 212 -13.37 -1.24 -18.78
C MET A 212 -13.65 -2.75 -18.61
N ARG A 213 -13.10 -3.37 -17.55
CA ARG A 213 -13.17 -4.82 -17.23
C ARG A 213 -12.43 -5.75 -18.21
N GLN A 214 -11.72 -5.22 -19.19
CA GLN A 214 -10.87 -5.97 -20.10
C GLN A 214 -9.41 -5.89 -19.65
N THR A 215 -8.64 -6.96 -19.90
CA THR A 215 -7.20 -6.93 -19.68
C THR A 215 -6.55 -6.25 -20.88
N VAL A 216 -5.99 -5.06 -20.65
CA VAL A 216 -5.41 -4.19 -21.69
C VAL A 216 -3.89 -4.27 -21.73
N ALA A 217 -3.27 -4.79 -20.67
CA ALA A 217 -1.85 -5.10 -20.65
C ALA A 217 -1.52 -6.13 -19.57
N VAL A 218 -0.34 -6.74 -19.67
CA VAL A 218 0.28 -7.55 -18.62
C VAL A 218 1.68 -7.03 -18.35
N GLY A 219 2.14 -7.13 -17.11
CA GLY A 219 3.45 -6.61 -16.76
C GLY A 219 4.18 -7.41 -15.69
N VAL A 220 5.49 -7.20 -15.68
CA VAL A 220 6.40 -7.71 -14.65
C VAL A 220 7.20 -6.56 -14.07
N ILE A 221 7.24 -6.48 -12.74
CA ILE A 221 7.93 -5.43 -12.00
C ILE A 221 9.43 -5.72 -12.02
N LYS A 222 10.21 -4.72 -12.43
CA LYS A 222 11.68 -4.79 -12.53
C LYS A 222 12.36 -4.09 -11.37
N SER A 223 11.81 -2.99 -10.89
CA SER A 223 12.31 -2.28 -9.71
C SER A 223 11.17 -1.62 -8.94
N VAL A 224 11.36 -1.46 -7.63
CA VAL A 224 10.39 -0.84 -6.73
C VAL A 224 11.12 0.19 -5.87
N ASP A 225 10.58 1.40 -5.86
CA ASP A 225 10.96 2.44 -4.91
C ASP A 225 10.07 2.30 -3.68
N LYS A 226 10.62 1.77 -2.58
CA LYS A 226 9.88 1.47 -1.35
C LYS A 226 9.77 2.76 -0.50
N LYS A 227 8.57 3.06 0.01
CA LYS A 227 8.38 4.19 0.94
C LYS A 227 9.21 3.99 2.21
N ASP A 228 9.85 5.06 2.67
CA ASP A 228 10.63 5.07 3.90
C ASP A 228 9.82 4.62 5.14
N PRO A 229 10.46 3.94 6.12
CA PRO A 229 9.82 3.33 7.28
C PRO A 229 9.44 4.28 8.41
N THR A 230 9.08 5.52 8.13
CA THR A 230 8.75 6.50 9.18
C THR A 230 7.37 6.24 9.79
N GLY A 231 7.33 5.46 10.87
CA GLY A 231 6.20 5.44 11.82
C GLY A 231 5.40 4.15 11.99
N ALA A 232 6.02 2.97 11.84
CA ALA A 232 5.33 1.70 12.09
C ALA A 232 4.70 1.62 13.49
N LYS A 233 3.40 1.30 13.56
CA LYS A 233 2.69 1.12 14.84
C LYS A 233 2.92 -0.30 15.32
N VAL A 234 3.95 -0.49 16.14
CA VAL A 234 4.26 -1.79 16.75
C VAL A 234 3.26 -2.07 17.88
N THR A 235 2.59 -3.23 17.83
CA THR A 235 1.67 -3.62 18.91
C THR A 235 2.43 -3.98 20.18
N LYS A 236 1.82 -3.79 21.36
CA LYS A 236 2.43 -4.17 22.66
C LYS A 236 2.84 -5.65 22.72
N ALA A 237 2.15 -6.53 21.97
CA ALA A 237 2.48 -7.94 21.88
C ALA A 237 3.79 -8.18 21.12
N ALA A 238 3.98 -7.49 19.98
CA ALA A 238 5.22 -7.56 19.21
C ALA A 238 6.44 -7.04 19.99
N VAL A 239 6.28 -5.99 20.81
CA VAL A 239 7.37 -5.44 21.65
C VAL A 239 7.89 -6.46 22.67
N LYS A 240 6.99 -7.24 23.31
CA LYS A 240 7.39 -8.18 24.37
C LYS A 240 8.26 -9.35 23.89
N LYS A 241 8.15 -9.75 22.62
CA LYS A 241 8.92 -10.86 22.03
C LYS A 241 10.23 -10.40 21.37
N GLY A 242 10.38 -9.11 21.08
CA GLY A 242 11.65 -8.55 20.59
C GLY A 242 12.70 -8.35 21.70
N ALA A 243 12.29 -8.39 22.96
CA ALA A 243 13.16 -8.27 24.14
C ALA A 243 13.61 -9.63 24.72
N LYS A 244 13.28 -10.74 24.05
CA LYS A 244 13.80 -12.08 24.30
C LYS A 244 14.56 -12.53 23.06
#